data_AF-A0A3M1MTV2-F1
#
_entry.id   AF-A0A3M1MTV2-F1
#
_cell.length_a   1.000
_cell.length_b   1.000
_cell.length_c   1.000
_cell.angle_alpha   90.00
_cell.angle_beta   90.00
_cell.angle_gamma   90.00
#
_symmetry.space_group_name_H-M   'P 1'
#
loop_
_entity.id
_entity.type
_entity.pdbx_description
1 polymer ?
#
loop_
_entity_poly.entity_id
_entity_poly.type
_entity_poly.pdbx_seq_one_letter_code
_entity_poly.pdbx_strand_id
1 'polypeptide(L)'
;MVHPAQFIQSAFRLTDLGNRHAIKSVLPLLLLLPGCWSGEPTAGGNLTTEELFRLHCSTCHGDGSGNGHVAQTLKVKPRDLRDGRWQQSVDDARIRRVIRDGGAAVGLSPEMPAFGEKLSG
;
A
#
# COMPACT_ATOMS: atom_id res chain seq x y z
N MET A 1 -9.80 -30.09 -18.30
CA MET A 1 -10.40 -29.34 -19.44
C MET A 1 -11.89 -29.31 -19.15
N VAL A 2 -12.53 -28.25 -18.66
CA VAL A 2 -12.65 -26.85 -19.14
C VAL A 2 -12.83 -25.89 -17.93
N HIS A 3 -12.44 -24.62 -18.09
CA HIS A 3 -12.20 -23.59 -17.06
C HIS A 3 -13.45 -22.93 -16.40
N PRO A 4 -13.42 -22.59 -15.09
CA PRO A 4 -14.49 -21.87 -14.36
C PRO A 4 -14.30 -20.35 -14.34
N ALA A 5 -14.41 -19.66 -15.49
CA ALA A 5 -14.18 -18.21 -15.58
C ALA A 5 -15.32 -17.41 -16.27
N GLN A 6 -16.57 -17.89 -16.20
CA GLN A 6 -17.70 -17.26 -16.92
C GLN A 6 -18.85 -16.78 -16.02
N PHE A 7 -18.71 -16.77 -14.68
CA PHE A 7 -19.81 -16.44 -13.76
C PHE A 7 -19.80 -15.03 -13.16
N ILE A 8 -18.87 -14.13 -13.54
CA ILE A 8 -18.70 -12.81 -12.88
C ILE A 8 -18.90 -11.61 -13.83
N GLN A 9 -19.62 -11.75 -14.95
CA GLN A 9 -19.92 -10.60 -15.83
C GLN A 9 -21.39 -10.15 -15.87
N SER A 10 -22.28 -10.79 -15.12
CA SER A 10 -23.73 -10.47 -15.20
C SER A 10 -24.29 -9.70 -14.00
N ALA A 11 -23.48 -9.35 -12.99
CA ALA A 11 -23.96 -8.71 -11.76
C ALA A 11 -23.61 -7.20 -11.62
N PHE A 12 -22.84 -6.62 -12.54
CA PHE A 12 -22.38 -5.23 -12.43
C PHE A 12 -23.24 -4.21 -13.21
N ARG A 13 -24.39 -4.62 -13.75
CA ARG A 13 -25.25 -3.78 -14.60
C ARG A 13 -26.69 -3.59 -14.09
N LEU A 14 -26.92 -3.68 -12.78
CA LEU A 14 -28.17 -3.20 -12.19
C LEU A 14 -27.86 -2.51 -10.85
N THR A 15 -28.18 -1.21 -10.77
CA THR A 15 -28.44 -0.41 -9.56
C THR A 15 -27.31 0.28 -8.77
N ASP A 16 -26.26 0.79 -9.43
CA ASP A 16 -25.70 2.10 -9.02
C ASP A 16 -26.44 3.20 -9.81
N LEU A 17 -27.63 3.55 -9.33
CA LEU A 17 -28.32 4.80 -9.69
C LEU A 17 -29.34 5.12 -8.60
N GLY A 18 -28.95 5.93 -7.61
CA GLY A 18 -29.91 6.27 -6.56
C GLY A 18 -29.46 7.09 -5.35
N ASN A 19 -28.28 7.72 -5.33
CA ASN A 19 -28.09 8.88 -4.46
C ASN A 19 -28.50 10.15 -5.21
N ARG A 20 -29.70 10.58 -4.87
CA ARG A 20 -30.56 11.54 -5.54
C ARG A 20 -30.21 12.90 -4.96
N HIS A 21 -29.18 13.56 -5.47
CA HIS A 21 -28.93 14.97 -5.20
C HIS A 21 -28.86 15.73 -6.53
N ALA A 22 -30.02 16.30 -6.87
CA ALA A 22 -30.15 17.63 -7.45
C ALA A 22 -29.23 18.01 -8.63
N ILE A 23 -29.38 17.35 -9.78
CA ILE A 23 -29.05 17.99 -11.06
C ILE A 23 -30.33 18.08 -11.90
N LYS A 24 -31.09 19.13 -11.62
CA LYS A 24 -32.23 19.56 -12.42
C LYS A 24 -31.69 19.91 -13.81
N SER A 25 -32.08 19.13 -14.80
CA SER A 25 -32.57 19.60 -16.10
C SER A 25 -31.92 20.88 -16.64
N VAL A 26 -30.80 20.76 -17.34
CA VAL A 26 -30.54 21.55 -18.56
C VAL A 26 -29.52 20.78 -19.40
N LEU A 27 -29.99 20.01 -20.38
CA LEU A 27 -29.20 19.82 -21.59
C LEU A 27 -29.49 21.06 -22.45
N PRO A 28 -28.47 21.88 -22.73
CA PRO A 28 -28.30 22.35 -24.08
C PRO A 28 -26.93 21.88 -24.57
N LEU A 29 -26.97 21.13 -25.65
CA LEU A 29 -26.14 21.36 -26.83
C LEU A 29 -25.22 22.60 -26.70
N LEU A 30 -23.97 22.39 -26.31
CA LEU A 30 -22.87 23.32 -26.56
C LEU A 30 -21.64 22.52 -27.01
N LEU A 31 -21.73 22.00 -28.23
CA LEU A 31 -20.57 21.80 -29.11
C LEU A 31 -19.95 23.19 -29.34
N LEU A 32 -18.71 23.40 -28.88
CA LEU A 32 -17.70 24.38 -29.37
C LEU A 32 -16.82 24.90 -28.23
N LEU A 33 -15.92 24.06 -27.69
CA LEU A 33 -14.60 24.48 -27.23
C LEU A 33 -13.63 23.29 -27.36
N PRO A 34 -12.60 23.32 -28.24
CA PRO A 34 -11.46 22.41 -28.12
C PRO A 34 -10.61 22.92 -26.96
N GLY A 35 -11.09 22.71 -25.73
CA GLY A 35 -10.29 22.88 -24.54
C GLY A 35 -9.37 21.67 -24.43
N CYS A 36 -8.08 21.86 -24.69
CA CYS A 36 -7.03 20.92 -24.31
C CYS A 36 -7.18 20.59 -22.83
N TRP A 37 -7.89 19.52 -22.49
CA TRP A 37 -7.78 18.90 -21.19
C TRP A 37 -6.74 17.78 -21.28
N SER A 38 -5.48 18.16 -21.43
CA SER A 38 -4.38 17.29 -21.02
C SER A 38 -4.29 17.39 -19.50
N GLY A 39 -5.22 16.73 -18.81
CA GLY A 39 -4.96 16.21 -17.49
C GLY A 39 -4.15 14.93 -17.66
N GLU A 40 -2.89 15.07 -18.06
CA GLU A 40 -1.99 13.92 -18.10
C GLU A 40 -1.82 13.41 -16.67
N PRO A 41 -2.08 12.11 -16.39
CA PRO A 41 -1.61 11.53 -15.16
C PRO A 41 -0.09 11.61 -15.23
N THR A 42 0.51 12.55 -14.50
CA THR A 42 1.97 12.61 -14.41
C THR A 42 2.42 11.30 -13.78
N ALA A 43 2.86 10.37 -14.62
CA ALA A 43 3.58 9.17 -14.23
C ALA A 43 4.98 9.56 -13.75
N GLY A 44 5.01 10.38 -12.69
CA GLY A 44 6.12 10.58 -11.76
C GLY A 44 5.64 10.16 -10.37
N GLY A 45 4.98 9.01 -10.29
CA GLY A 45 4.32 8.55 -9.08
C GLY A 45 5.33 7.99 -8.09
N ASN A 46 5.41 8.61 -6.91
CA ASN A 46 6.06 8.00 -5.76
C ASN A 46 5.42 6.64 -5.47
N LEU A 47 6.24 5.65 -5.11
CA LEU A 47 5.74 4.35 -4.67
C LEU A 47 4.81 4.54 -3.47
N THR A 48 3.71 3.79 -3.47
CA THR A 48 2.84 3.69 -2.29
C THR A 48 3.59 3.03 -1.13
N THR A 49 3.08 3.21 0.09
CA THR A 49 3.64 2.56 1.28
C THR A 49 3.62 1.03 1.18
N GLU A 50 2.58 0.46 0.57
CA GLU A 50 2.47 -0.98 0.30
C GLU A 50 3.56 -1.43 -0.68
N GLU A 51 3.79 -0.69 -1.78
CA GLU A 51 4.85 -1.02 -2.74
C GLU A 51 6.24 -0.92 -2.12
N LEU A 52 6.50 0.12 -1.32
CA LEU A 52 7.76 0.25 -0.57
C LEU A 52 7.96 -0.90 0.42
N PHE A 53 6.90 -1.30 1.13
CA PHE A 53 6.95 -2.42 2.06
C PHE A 53 7.24 -3.74 1.33
N ARG A 54 6.56 -3.99 0.20
CA ARG A 54 6.81 -5.17 -0.63
C ARG A 54 8.24 -5.19 -1.14
N LEU A 55 8.75 -4.05 -1.61
CA LEU A 55 10.08 -3.94 -2.20
C LEU A 55 11.22 -4.10 -1.19
N HIS A 56 11.06 -3.57 0.03
CA HIS A 56 12.17 -3.45 0.98
C HIS A 56 12.02 -4.29 2.24
N CYS A 57 10.78 -4.63 2.65
CA CYS A 57 10.50 -5.20 3.97
C CYS A 57 10.03 -6.66 3.88
N SER A 58 9.27 -7.01 2.84
CA SER A 58 8.55 -8.27 2.76
C SER A 58 9.43 -9.52 2.70
N THR A 59 10.66 -9.41 2.20
CA THR A 59 11.62 -10.53 2.17
C THR A 59 11.82 -11.13 3.57
N CYS A 60 11.85 -10.29 4.61
CA CYS A 60 11.98 -10.72 6.01
C CYS A 60 10.65 -10.67 6.76
N HIS A 61 9.85 -9.62 6.56
CA HIS A 61 8.61 -9.42 7.32
C HIS A 61 7.37 -10.10 6.72
N GLY A 62 7.45 -10.66 5.50
CA GLY A 62 6.32 -11.25 4.81
C GLY A 62 5.24 -10.22 4.51
N ASP A 63 3.99 -10.57 4.81
CA ASP A 63 2.80 -9.68 4.83
C ASP A 63 2.71 -8.83 6.11
N GLY A 64 3.81 -8.68 6.85
CA GLY A 64 3.83 -8.13 8.21
C GLY A 64 3.83 -9.21 9.30
N SER A 65 3.60 -10.49 8.98
CA SER A 65 3.62 -11.59 9.95
C SER A 65 4.98 -11.90 10.58
N GLY A 66 6.07 -11.38 10.01
CA GLY A 66 7.43 -11.80 10.37
C GLY A 66 7.80 -13.17 9.80
N ASN A 67 7.05 -13.70 8.83
CA ASN A 67 7.32 -14.96 8.14
C ASN A 67 7.70 -14.73 6.67
N GLY A 68 8.58 -13.76 6.40
CA GLY A 68 9.13 -13.57 5.05
C GLY A 68 9.98 -14.77 4.61
N HIS A 69 10.28 -14.84 3.31
CA HIS A 69 11.02 -15.95 2.70
C HIS A 69 12.32 -16.29 3.43
N VAL A 70 13.04 -15.28 3.94
CA VAL A 70 14.31 -15.48 4.68
C VAL A 70 14.15 -15.50 6.20
N ALA A 71 12.94 -15.31 6.74
CA ALA A 71 12.73 -15.17 8.19
C ALA A 71 13.21 -16.38 9.01
N GLN A 72 13.18 -17.58 8.43
CA GLN A 72 13.60 -18.82 9.08
C GLN A 72 15.12 -18.98 9.16
N THR A 73 15.89 -18.22 8.38
CA THR A 73 17.36 -18.26 8.38
C THR A 73 17.99 -17.18 9.26
N LEU A 74 17.19 -16.22 9.73
CA LEU A 74 17.62 -15.15 10.62
C LEU A 74 17.81 -15.68 12.05
N LYS A 75 18.79 -15.12 12.77
CA LYS A 75 19.03 -15.47 14.18
C LYS A 75 17.87 -15.06 15.08
N VAL A 76 17.22 -13.96 14.73
CA VAL A 76 16.06 -13.43 15.44
C VAL A 76 14.90 -13.32 14.46
N LYS A 77 13.81 -14.04 14.75
CA LYS A 77 12.60 -13.95 13.96
C LYS A 77 12.07 -12.50 13.97
N PRO A 78 11.76 -11.91 12.81
CA PRO A 78 11.11 -10.60 12.75
C PRO A 78 9.78 -10.62 13.49
N ARG A 79 9.43 -9.50 14.14
CA ARG A 79 8.18 -9.36 14.87
C ARG A 79 6.98 -9.42 13.93
N ASP A 80 5.87 -10.00 14.40
CA ASP A 80 4.57 -9.85 13.74
C ASP A 80 4.07 -8.41 13.94
N LEU A 81 4.14 -7.62 12.87
CA LEU A 81 3.72 -6.23 12.82
C LEU A 81 2.19 -6.08 12.83
N ARG A 82 1.46 -7.19 12.69
CA ARG A 82 -0.01 -7.22 12.73
C ARG A 82 -0.53 -7.47 14.15
N ASP A 83 0.36 -7.75 15.10
CA ASP A 83 0.00 -7.88 16.52
C ASP A 83 -0.50 -6.53 17.06
N GLY A 84 -1.82 -6.42 17.22
CA GLY A 84 -2.46 -5.21 17.71
C GLY A 84 -2.08 -4.83 19.14
N ARG A 85 -1.77 -5.79 20.01
CA ARG A 85 -1.30 -5.50 21.37
C ARG A 85 0.09 -4.89 21.31
N TRP A 86 0.97 -5.42 20.46
CA TRP A 86 2.28 -4.83 20.25
C TRP A 86 2.18 -3.43 19.65
N GLN A 87 1.36 -3.23 18.62
CA GLN A 87 1.15 -1.92 18.01
C GLN A 87 0.66 -0.87 19.02
N GLN A 88 -0.21 -1.24 19.96
CA GLN A 88 -0.65 -0.35 21.04
C GLN A 88 0.44 -0.06 22.08
N SER A 89 1.45 -0.91 22.20
CA SER A 89 2.53 -0.79 23.19
C SER A 89 3.74 0.02 22.71
N VAL A 90 3.80 0.35 21.41
CA VAL A 90 4.93 1.03 20.77
C VAL A 90 4.45 2.35 20.16
N ASP A 91 5.30 3.36 20.15
CA ASP A 91 5.02 4.63 19.49
C ASP A 91 5.59 4.67 18.07
N ASP A 92 4.98 5.50 17.22
CA ASP A 92 5.45 5.69 15.85
C ASP A 92 6.87 6.27 15.80
N ALA A 93 7.28 7.02 16.83
CA ALA A 93 8.61 7.60 16.91
C ALA A 93 9.69 6.50 17.02
N ARG A 94 9.44 5.47 17.83
CA ARG A 94 10.30 4.28 17.93
C ARG A 94 10.28 3.51 16.62
N ILE A 95 9.13 3.28 16.01
CA ILE A 95 9.02 2.57 14.72
C ILE A 95 9.84 3.30 13.65
N ARG A 96 9.64 4.62 13.50
CA ARG A 96 10.41 5.45 12.55
C ARG A 96 11.91 5.36 12.80
N ARG A 97 12.34 5.39 14.06
CA ARG A 97 13.76 5.24 14.42
C ARG A 97 14.31 3.88 14.00
N VAL A 98 13.58 2.79 14.23
CA VAL A 98 14.00 1.45 13.82
C VAL A 98 14.14 1.36 12.29
N ILE A 99 13.18 1.90 11.54
CA ILE A 99 13.21 1.90 10.07
C ILE A 99 14.40 2.74 9.58
N ARG A 100 14.55 3.97 10.10
CA ARG A 100 15.58 4.91 9.64
C ARG A 100 16.99 4.42 10.00
N ASP A 101 17.21 4.04 11.25
CA ASP A 101 18.53 3.80 11.83
C ASP A 101 18.91 2.31 11.89
N GLY A 102 17.97 1.41 11.59
CA GLY A 102 18.16 -0.04 11.68
C GLY A 102 18.00 -0.60 13.10
N GLY A 103 17.98 -1.93 13.20
CA GLY A 103 17.73 -2.63 14.46
C GLY A 103 18.85 -2.43 15.49
N ALA A 104 20.11 -2.48 15.06
CA ALA A 104 21.26 -2.33 15.96
C ALA A 104 21.26 -1.01 16.74
N ALA A 105 20.86 0.10 16.09
CA ALA A 105 20.82 1.43 16.68
C ALA A 105 19.85 1.57 17.86
N VAL A 106 18.91 0.63 18.01
CA VAL A 106 17.87 0.63 19.04
C VAL A 106 17.89 -0.63 19.92
N GLY A 107 18.97 -1.42 19.87
CA GLY A 107 19.13 -2.64 20.66
C GLY A 107 18.32 -3.84 20.15
N LEU A 108 17.97 -3.86 18.85
CA LEU A 108 17.36 -4.99 18.16
C LEU A 108 18.39 -5.71 17.28
N SER A 109 17.94 -6.73 16.53
CA SER A 109 18.83 -7.51 15.65
C SER A 109 19.55 -6.61 14.63
N PRO A 110 20.88 -6.76 14.46
CA PRO A 110 21.63 -6.04 13.43
C PRO A 110 21.27 -6.51 12.00
N GLU A 111 20.55 -7.62 11.86
CA GLU A 111 20.07 -8.12 10.57
C GLU A 111 18.95 -7.24 9.98
N MET A 112 18.33 -6.36 10.80
CA MET A 112 17.42 -5.33 10.29
C MET A 112 18.23 -4.08 9.92
N PRO A 113 18.46 -3.79 8.63
CA PRO A 113 19.33 -2.70 8.21
C PRO A 113 18.66 -1.33 8.36
N ALA A 114 19.45 -0.28 8.26
CA ALA A 114 18.97 1.09 8.14
C ALA A 114 18.36 1.36 6.74
N PHE A 115 17.22 2.05 6.72
CA PHE A 115 16.52 2.46 5.50
C PHE A 115 16.43 3.98 5.33
N GLY A 116 17.02 4.79 6.23
CA GLY A 116 16.96 6.25 6.16
C GLY A 116 17.29 6.81 4.77
N GLU A 117 18.45 6.43 4.23
CA GLU A 117 18.91 6.86 2.88
C GLU A 117 18.09 6.26 1.73
N LYS A 118 17.42 5.12 1.94
CA LYS A 118 16.64 4.44 0.88
C LYS A 118 15.23 5.00 0.75
N LEU A 119 14.70 5.56 1.84
CA LEU A 119 13.32 6.04 1.94
C LEU A 119 13.23 7.57 2.08
N SER A 120 14.37 8.28 2.03
CA SER A 120 14.43 9.74 2.00
C SER A 120 14.10 10.26 0.59
N GLY A 121 12.81 10.27 0.26
CA GLY A 121 12.24 10.95 -0.90
C GLY A 121 11.51 12.23 -0.51
#